data_AF-A0A938PUF8-F1
#
_entry.id   AF-A0A938PUF8-F1
#
_cell.length_a   1.000
_cell.length_b   1.000
_cell.length_c   1.000
_cell.angle_alpha   90.00
_cell.angle_beta   90.00
_cell.angle_gamma   90.00
#
_symmetry.space_group_name_H-M   'P 1'
#
loop_
_entity.id
_entity.type
_entity.pdbx_description
1 polymer ?
#
loop_
_entity_poly.entity_id
_entity_poly.type
_entity_poly.pdbx_seq_one_letter_code
_entity_poly.pdbx_strand_id
1 'polypeptide(L)'
;MPMIIADEMEADWSRCVVEQAEGNEDRYGSQNTDGSTSIRNFLPKYREAGAVVKVLMQQAAARTWKVPVATVRARAHTVVHTTSGHTLGFGDLVELARQLPMPEAGKLVFKSPEDRRWQGKSMPSIDLVPMTTGRSVYG
;
A
#
# COMPACT_ATOMS: atom_id res chain seq x y z
N MET A 1 9.86 5.42 -0.06
CA MET A 1 8.90 5.01 0.99
C MET A 1 7.55 4.56 0.45
N PRO A 2 6.77 5.37 -0.31
CA PRO A 2 5.42 4.99 -0.76
C PRO A 2 5.37 3.71 -1.60
N MET A 3 6.41 3.44 -2.39
CA MET A 3 6.54 2.19 -3.15
C MET A 3 6.53 0.93 -2.28
N ILE A 4 6.96 0.99 -1.01
CA ILE A 4 6.94 -0.15 -0.09
C ILE A 4 5.49 -0.54 0.21
N ILE A 5 4.65 0.45 0.52
CA ILE A 5 3.23 0.27 0.78
C ILE A 5 2.56 -0.28 -0.48
N ALA A 6 2.78 0.38 -1.62
CA ALA A 6 2.20 -0.01 -2.91
C ALA A 6 2.54 -1.46 -3.28
N ASP A 7 3.79 -1.88 -3.07
CA ASP A 7 4.21 -3.26 -3.34
C ASP A 7 3.49 -4.28 -2.48
N GLU A 8 3.46 -4.01 -1.18
CA GLU A 8 2.97 -4.93 -0.17
C GLU A 8 1.43 -5.05 -0.21
N MET A 9 0.75 -3.96 -0.60
CA MET A 9 -0.70 -3.95 -0.82
C MET A 9 -1.16 -4.48 -2.17
N GLU A 10 -0.23 -4.89 -3.05
CA GLU A 10 -0.53 -5.32 -4.41
C GLU A 10 -1.08 -4.21 -5.32
N ALA A 11 -0.68 -2.95 -5.10
CA ALA A 11 -1.06 -1.82 -5.94
C ALA A 11 -0.30 -1.79 -7.28
N ASP A 12 -0.96 -1.17 -8.26
CA ASP A 12 -0.35 -0.66 -9.49
C ASP A 12 0.13 0.78 -9.26
N TRP A 13 1.44 1.00 -9.34
CA TRP A 13 2.07 2.29 -9.06
C TRP A 13 1.59 3.42 -9.98
N SER A 14 1.17 3.12 -11.21
CA SER A 14 0.67 4.14 -12.15
C SER A 14 -0.62 4.80 -11.67
N ARG A 15 -1.31 4.19 -10.71
CA ARG A 15 -2.55 4.68 -10.09
C ARG A 15 -2.32 5.26 -8.69
N CYS A 16 -1.08 5.27 -8.21
CA CYS A 16 -0.73 5.80 -6.90
C CYS A 16 -0.42 7.30 -7.00
N VAL A 17 -1.04 8.08 -6.13
CA VAL A 17 -0.69 9.47 -5.87
C VAL A 17 -0.01 9.54 -4.52
N VAL A 18 1.07 10.31 -4.43
CA VAL A 18 1.79 10.53 -3.16
C VAL A 18 1.62 11.99 -2.79
N GLU A 19 1.09 12.21 -1.59
CA GLU A 19 0.91 13.54 -1.01
C GLU A 19 1.80 13.64 0.23
N GLN A 20 2.56 14.71 0.34
CA GLN A 20 3.36 14.99 1.53
C GLN A 20 2.42 15.45 2.65
N ALA A 21 2.64 14.93 3.86
CA ALA A 21 1.91 15.37 5.03
C ALA A 21 2.32 16.80 5.42
N GLU A 22 1.36 17.60 5.90
CA GLU A 22 1.65 18.87 6.56
C GLU A 22 2.59 18.67 7.75
N GLY A 23 3.42 19.67 8.06
CA GLY A 23 4.24 19.67 9.29
C GLY A 23 3.36 19.84 10.53
N ASN A 24 2.91 18.73 11.11
CA ASN A 24 2.02 18.70 12.28
C ASN A 24 2.37 17.51 13.18
N GLU A 25 3.21 17.79 14.19
CA GLU A 25 3.73 16.77 15.10
C GLU A 25 2.64 16.18 16.01
N ASP A 26 1.64 16.98 16.43
CA ASP A 26 0.51 16.47 17.23
C ASP A 26 -0.31 15.42 16.48
N ARG A 27 -0.47 15.59 15.17
CA ARG A 27 -1.27 14.69 14.32
C ARG A 27 -0.48 13.49 13.81
N TYR A 28 0.77 13.69 13.41
CA TYR A 28 1.55 12.69 12.69
C TYR A 28 2.77 12.16 13.46
N GLY A 29 3.05 12.72 14.64
CA GLY A 29 4.28 12.49 15.38
C GLY A 29 5.47 13.20 14.73
N SER A 30 6.67 12.96 15.27
CA SER A 30 7.89 13.58 14.74
C SER A 30 8.08 13.27 13.25
N GLN A 31 8.19 14.33 12.45
CA GLN A 31 8.46 14.29 11.01
C GLN A 31 9.93 14.55 10.68
N ASN A 32 10.81 14.57 11.71
CA ASN A 32 12.23 14.78 11.52
C ASN A 32 12.85 13.72 10.59
N THR A 33 13.64 14.18 9.63
CA THR A 33 14.39 13.31 8.70
C THR A 33 15.87 13.65 8.80
N ASP A 34 16.62 12.79 9.47
CA ASP A 34 18.06 12.89 9.62
C ASP A 34 18.75 11.50 9.64
N GLY A 35 20.09 11.51 9.70
CA GLY A 35 20.90 10.31 9.92
C GLY A 35 20.77 9.20 8.88
N SER A 36 20.14 9.49 7.73
CA SER A 36 19.78 8.49 6.71
C SER A 36 18.98 7.30 7.28
N THR A 37 18.16 7.52 8.30
CA THR A 37 17.51 6.43 9.06
C THR A 37 16.07 6.11 8.65
N SER A 38 15.42 6.96 7.84
CA SER A 38 13.98 6.86 7.58
C SER A 38 13.53 5.48 7.07
N ILE A 39 14.21 4.91 6.07
CA ILE A 39 13.84 3.58 5.58
C ILE A 39 14.02 2.52 6.66
N ARG A 40 15.14 2.53 7.38
CA ARG A 40 15.43 1.53 8.43
C ARG A 40 14.39 1.57 9.55
N ASN A 41 13.97 2.77 9.95
CA ASN A 41 13.04 2.97 11.06
C ASN A 41 11.59 2.64 10.66
N PHE A 42 11.19 2.96 9.42
CA PHE A 42 9.79 2.88 9.00
C PHE A 42 9.45 1.70 8.07
N LEU A 43 10.44 0.96 7.55
CA LEU A 43 10.21 -0.18 6.67
C LEU A 43 9.20 -1.19 7.25
N PRO A 44 9.29 -1.63 8.53
CA PRO A 44 8.31 -2.56 9.10
C PRO A 44 6.89 -2.00 9.06
N LYS A 45 6.70 -0.74 9.49
CA LYS A 45 5.39 -0.07 9.53
C LYS A 45 4.77 0.09 8.14
N TYR A 46 5.57 0.46 7.13
CA TYR A 46 5.07 0.59 5.76
C TYR A 46 4.66 -0.73 5.14
N ARG A 47 5.41 -1.81 5.43
CA ARG A 47 5.03 -3.15 4.98
C ARG A 47 3.77 -3.61 5.69
N GLU A 48 3.66 -3.39 7.00
CA GLU A 48 2.45 -3.70 7.75
C GLU A 48 1.22 -3.00 7.17
N ALA A 49 1.31 -1.69 6.94
CA ALA A 49 0.23 -0.92 6.34
C ALA A 49 -0.23 -1.49 4.98
N GLY A 50 0.73 -1.82 4.10
CA GLY A 50 0.39 -2.41 2.81
C GLY A 50 -0.22 -3.81 2.92
N ALA A 51 0.35 -4.66 3.78
CA ALA A 51 -0.11 -6.03 4.00
C ALA A 51 -1.55 -6.07 4.57
N VAL A 52 -1.87 -5.15 5.49
CA VAL A 52 -3.22 -4.98 6.03
C VAL A 52 -4.22 -4.70 4.91
N VAL A 53 -3.93 -3.72 4.04
CA VAL A 53 -4.82 -3.37 2.93
C VAL A 53 -5.03 -4.57 1.99
N LYS A 54 -3.95 -5.26 1.61
CA LYS A 54 -4.04 -6.49 0.79
C LYS A 54 -4.99 -7.52 1.40
N VAL A 55 -4.86 -7.81 2.69
CA VAL A 55 -5.70 -8.79 3.40
C VAL A 55 -7.16 -8.34 3.44
N LEU A 56 -7.40 -7.06 3.76
CA LEU A 56 -8.76 -6.51 3.81
C LEU A 56 -9.45 -6.57 2.45
N MET A 57 -8.75 -6.27 1.35
CA MET A 57 -9.29 -6.38 -0.01
C MET A 57 -9.63 -7.84 -0.36
N GLN A 58 -8.77 -8.79 -0.01
CA GLN A 58 -9.02 -10.22 -0.24
C GLN A 58 -10.24 -10.72 0.56
N GLN A 59 -10.35 -10.31 1.84
CA GLN A 59 -11.48 -10.68 2.69
C GLN A 59 -12.79 -10.07 2.20
N ALA A 60 -12.79 -8.80 1.79
CA ALA A 60 -13.95 -8.13 1.24
C ALA A 60 -14.46 -8.86 -0.01
N ALA A 61 -13.57 -9.18 -0.94
CA ALA A 61 -13.92 -9.91 -2.16
C ALA A 61 -14.43 -11.32 -1.87
N ALA A 62 -13.79 -12.03 -0.95
CA ALA A 62 -14.23 -13.35 -0.50
C ALA A 62 -15.68 -13.31 0.04
N ARG A 63 -16.03 -12.27 0.81
CA ARG A 63 -17.40 -12.04 1.28
C ARG A 63 -18.36 -11.72 0.13
N THR A 64 -17.97 -10.84 -0.80
CA THR A 64 -18.78 -10.49 -1.99
C THR A 64 -19.12 -11.73 -2.81
N TRP A 65 -18.15 -12.60 -3.05
CA TRP A 65 -18.35 -13.82 -3.83
C TRP A 65 -18.85 -15.02 -3.01
N LYS A 66 -18.88 -14.91 -1.68
CA LYS A 66 -19.21 -16.01 -0.75
C LYS A 66 -18.30 -17.23 -0.94
N VAL A 67 -16.99 -16.99 -1.06
CA VAL A 67 -15.96 -18.02 -1.26
C VAL A 67 -14.91 -17.98 -0.14
N PRO A 68 -14.11 -19.03 0.06
CA PRO A 68 -12.99 -19.00 1.01
C PRO A 68 -11.96 -17.93 0.62
N VAL A 69 -11.47 -17.14 1.58
CA VAL A 69 -10.43 -16.12 1.31
C VAL A 69 -9.13 -16.74 0.74
N ALA A 70 -8.87 -18.00 1.06
CA ALA A 70 -7.71 -18.74 0.56
C ALA A 70 -7.72 -18.91 -0.98
N THR A 71 -8.86 -18.75 -1.65
CA THR A 71 -8.98 -18.78 -3.12
C THR A 71 -8.99 -17.38 -3.75
N VAL A 72 -8.77 -16.32 -2.97
CA VAL A 72 -8.71 -14.94 -3.45
C VAL A 72 -7.26 -14.44 -3.44
N ARG A 73 -6.82 -13.85 -4.53
CA ARG A 73 -5.48 -13.23 -4.65
C ARG A 73 -5.60 -11.79 -5.06
N ALA A 74 -4.79 -10.92 -4.46
CA ALA A 74 -4.70 -9.53 -4.85
C ALA A 74 -3.54 -9.36 -5.83
N ARG A 75 -3.73 -8.54 -6.85
CA ARG A 75 -2.71 -8.19 -7.84
C ARG A 75 -3.08 -6.90 -8.55
N ALA A 76 -2.13 -5.98 -8.64
CA ALA A 76 -2.22 -4.74 -9.42
C ALA A 76 -3.57 -3.98 -9.27
N HIS A 77 -3.92 -3.59 -8.03
CA HIS A 77 -5.20 -2.90 -7.70
C HIS A 77 -6.48 -3.71 -7.97
N THR A 78 -6.36 -5.01 -8.18
CA THR A 78 -7.49 -5.92 -8.35
C THR A 78 -7.36 -7.12 -7.43
N VAL A 79 -8.47 -7.80 -7.23
CA VAL A 79 -8.52 -9.13 -6.64
C VAL A 79 -9.09 -10.10 -7.67
N VAL A 80 -8.61 -11.33 -7.60
CA VAL A 80 -9.00 -12.42 -8.50
C VAL A 80 -9.41 -13.61 -7.66
N HIS A 81 -10.57 -14.19 -7.96
CA HIS A 81 -10.93 -15.51 -7.47
C HIS A 81 -10.23 -16.56 -8.32
N THR A 82 -9.26 -17.29 -7.76
CA THR A 82 -8.38 -18.18 -8.52
C THR A 82 -9.12 -19.36 -9.16
N THR A 83 -10.28 -19.73 -8.64
CA THR A 83 -11.05 -20.87 -9.15
C THR A 83 -12.00 -20.47 -10.28
N SER A 84 -12.68 -19.31 -10.19
CA SER A 84 -13.63 -18.88 -11.23
C SER A 84 -13.07 -17.86 -12.22
N GLY A 85 -11.91 -17.26 -11.93
CA GLY A 85 -11.33 -16.19 -12.74
C GLY A 85 -12.02 -14.83 -12.58
N HIS A 86 -13.09 -14.73 -11.78
CA HIS A 86 -13.76 -13.47 -11.50
C HIS A 86 -12.81 -12.45 -10.87
N THR A 87 -12.98 -11.19 -11.25
CA THR A 87 -12.15 -10.08 -10.77
C THR A 87 -13.00 -8.95 -10.22
N LEU A 88 -12.45 -8.22 -9.24
CA LEU A 88 -13.00 -6.96 -8.73
C LEU A 88 -11.86 -5.96 -8.56
N GLY A 89 -12.14 -4.67 -8.78
CA GLY A 89 -11.19 -3.62 -8.46
C GLY A 89 -11.16 -3.35 -6.95
N PHE A 90 -10.03 -2.83 -6.45
CA PHE A 90 -9.96 -2.40 -5.04
C PHE A 90 -11.01 -1.33 -4.73
N GLY A 91 -11.29 -0.42 -5.67
CA GLY A 91 -12.29 0.63 -5.51
C GLY A 91 -13.69 0.09 -5.18
N ASP A 92 -14.08 -1.01 -5.81
CA ASP A 92 -15.39 -1.66 -5.59
C ASP A 92 -15.52 -2.30 -4.20
N LEU A 93 -14.39 -2.49 -3.50
CA LEU A 93 -14.30 -3.23 -2.25
C LEU A 93 -14.07 -2.34 -1.03
N VAL A 94 -13.73 -1.06 -1.23
CA VAL A 94 -13.37 -0.13 -0.13
C VAL A 94 -14.47 -0.05 0.92
N GLU A 95 -15.72 0.10 0.48
CA GLU A 95 -16.88 0.25 1.37
C GLU A 95 -17.12 -0.97 2.26
N LEU A 96 -16.83 -2.16 1.76
CA LEU A 96 -16.92 -3.39 2.54
C LEU A 96 -15.66 -3.59 3.40
N ALA A 97 -14.49 -3.33 2.83
CA ALA A 97 -13.20 -3.51 3.49
C ALA A 97 -13.07 -2.65 4.76
N ARG A 98 -13.56 -1.40 4.73
CA ARG A 98 -13.53 -0.49 5.90
C ARG A 98 -14.38 -0.95 7.08
N GLN A 99 -15.31 -1.89 6.86
CA GLN A 99 -16.18 -2.46 7.90
C GLN A 99 -15.61 -3.75 8.51
N LEU A 100 -14.53 -4.29 7.94
CA LEU A 100 -13.88 -5.49 8.44
C LEU A 100 -13.01 -5.17 9.65
N PRO A 101 -12.86 -6.12 10.58
CA PRO A 101 -11.92 -5.96 11.68
C PRO A 101 -10.49 -5.83 11.14
N MET A 102 -9.69 -5.03 11.84
CA MET A 102 -8.26 -4.89 11.54
C MET A 102 -7.58 -6.27 11.65
N PRO A 103 -6.83 -6.73 10.63
CA PRO A 103 -6.08 -7.98 10.72
C PRO A 103 -5.02 -7.89 11.82
N GLU A 104 -4.84 -8.98 12.58
CA GLU A 104 -3.78 -9.06 13.59
C GLU A 104 -2.41 -9.02 12.93
N ALA A 105 -1.51 -8.15 13.43
CA ALA A 105 -0.18 -7.96 12.88
C ALA A 105 0.63 -9.27 12.77
N GLY A 106 0.51 -10.16 13.76
CA GLY A 106 1.19 -11.47 13.78
C GLY A 106 0.69 -12.48 12.74
N LYS A 107 -0.44 -12.22 12.08
CA LYS A 107 -1.00 -13.06 11.02
C LYS A 107 -0.74 -12.53 9.61
N LEU A 108 -0.07 -11.37 9.51
CA LEU A 108 0.26 -10.77 8.21
C LEU A 108 1.38 -11.55 7.54
N VAL A 109 1.16 -11.89 6.27
CA VAL A 109 2.18 -12.50 5.40
C VAL A 109 2.75 -11.43 4.49
N PHE A 110 4.06 -11.22 4.62
CA PHE A 110 4.78 -10.22 3.87
C PHE A 110 5.47 -10.81 2.64
N LYS A 111 5.59 -10.01 1.58
CA LYS A 111 6.25 -10.41 0.33
C LYS A 111 7.74 -10.65 0.52
N SER A 112 8.27 -11.72 -0.07
CA SER A 112 9.71 -11.90 -0.15
C SER A 112 10.34 -10.86 -1.10
N PRO A 113 11.66 -10.63 -1.05
CA PRO A 113 12.34 -9.71 -1.96
C PRO A 113 12.04 -9.94 -3.45
N GLU A 114 11.97 -11.20 -3.87
CA GLU A 114 11.73 -11.64 -5.24
C GLU A 114 10.30 -11.38 -5.75
N ASP A 115 9.33 -11.29 -4.84
CA ASP A 115 7.94 -10.98 -5.19
C ASP A 115 7.67 -9.47 -5.35
N ARG A 116 8.63 -8.62 -4.95
CA ARG A 116 8.49 -7.16 -4.99
C ARG A 116 8.57 -6.65 -6.43
N ARG A 117 7.64 -5.78 -6.79
CA ARG A 117 7.53 -5.19 -8.12
C ARG A 117 8.04 -3.76 -8.20
N TRP A 118 8.04 -3.00 -7.12
CA TRP A 118 8.35 -1.57 -7.12
C TRP A 118 9.60 -1.23 -6.30
N GLN A 119 9.80 -1.93 -5.18
CA GLN A 119 10.98 -1.75 -4.35
C GLN A 119 12.26 -2.15 -5.11
N GLY A 120 13.28 -1.30 -5.05
CA GLY A 120 14.57 -1.51 -5.71
C GLY A 120 14.59 -1.14 -7.21
N LYS A 121 13.47 -0.72 -7.79
CA LYS A 121 13.44 -0.20 -9.17
C LYS A 121 13.77 1.29 -9.21
N SER A 122 14.50 1.69 -10.25
CA SER A 122 14.70 3.10 -10.56
C SER A 122 13.38 3.71 -11.03
N MET A 123 12.89 4.71 -10.33
CA MET A 123 11.63 5.40 -10.60
C MET A 123 11.85 6.91 -10.53
N PRO A 124 11.16 7.72 -11.36
CA PRO A 124 11.21 9.17 -11.24
C PRO A 124 10.78 9.63 -9.85
N SER A 125 11.47 10.62 -9.29
CA SER A 125 11.02 11.27 -8.05
C SER A 125 9.69 11.98 -8.29
N ILE A 126 8.74 11.82 -7.37
CA ILE A 126 7.45 12.52 -7.38
C ILE A 126 7.64 14.05 -7.28
N ASP A 127 8.73 14.49 -6.64
CA ASP A 127 9.02 15.90 -6.44
C ASP A 127 9.80 16.51 -7.61
N LEU A 128 10.26 15.70 -8.57
CA LEU A 128 11.14 16.14 -9.65
C LEU A 128 10.54 17.28 -10.47
N VAL A 129 9.29 17.13 -10.91
CA VAL A 129 8.60 18.12 -11.75
C VAL A 129 8.32 19.41 -10.96
N PRO A 130 7.70 19.38 -9.76
CA PRO A 130 7.55 20.59 -8.94
C PRO A 130 8.87 21.32 -8.68
N MET A 131 9.94 20.59 -8.34
CA MET A 131 11.24 21.18 -8.03
C MET A 131 11.88 21.85 -9.25
N THR A 132 11.82 21.21 -10.41
CA THR A 132 12.44 21.71 -11.65
C THR A 132 11.63 22.80 -12.35
N THR A 133 10.37 23.00 -11.94
CA THR A 133 9.47 24.02 -12.51
C THR A 133 9.18 25.19 -11.56
N GLY A 134 9.81 25.24 -10.38
CA GLY A 134 9.59 26.30 -9.39
C GLY A 134 8.19 26.27 -8.74
N ARG A 135 7.52 25.12 -8.79
CA ARG A 135 6.17 24.92 -8.21
C ARG A 135 6.20 24.23 -6.84
N SER A 136 7.37 23.80 -6.37
CA SER A 136 7.52 23.21 -5.04
C SER A 136 7.16 24.21 -3.94
N VAL A 137 6.42 23.72 -2.96
CA VAL A 137 6.18 24.42 -1.68
C VAL A 137 7.17 23.86 -0.67
N TYR A 138 7.80 24.74 0.09
CA TYR A 138 8.74 24.41 1.17
C TYR A 138 8.23 25.10 2.45
N GLY A 139 8.36 24.43 3.60
CA GLY A 139 7.94 24.96 4.90
C GLY A 139 7.11 23.97 5.69
#